data_AF-A0A940Q6V3-F1
#
_entry.id   AF-A0A940Q6V3-F1
#
_cell.length_a   1.000
_cell.length_b   1.000
_cell.length_c   1.000
_cell.angle_alpha   90.00
_cell.angle_beta   90.00
_cell.angle_gamma   90.00
#
_symmetry.space_group_name_H-M   'P 1'
#
loop_
_entity.id
_entity.type
_entity.pdbx_description
1 polymer ?
#
loop_
_entity_poly.entity_id
_entity_poly.type
_entity_poly.pdbx_seq_one_letter_code
_entity_poly.pdbx_strand_id
1 'polypeptide(L)'
;MMTVVTGGSKCGKSGYAEKILDSFEGQKLYIAAMIPYGEEAEKAIERHREMRKNKGFETVEKYTDIDEIILPKNCAVLLECMGN
;
A
#
# COMPACT_ATOMS: atom_id res chain seq x y z
N MET A 1 9.07 9.53 10.92
CA MET A 1 9.48 8.15 11.26
C MET A 1 9.32 7.31 10.01
N MET A 2 10.26 6.42 9.71
CA MET A 2 10.15 5.48 8.60
C MET A 2 10.24 4.07 9.16
N THR A 3 9.33 3.19 8.77
CA THR A 3 9.27 1.79 9.21
C THR A 3 9.30 0.91 7.98
N VAL A 4 10.18 -0.10 7.96
CA VAL A 4 10.27 -1.06 6.87
C VAL A 4 9.75 -2.41 7.38
N VAL A 5 8.76 -2.97 6.69
CA VAL A 5 8.16 -4.28 7.01
C VAL A 5 8.51 -5.26 5.87
N THR A 6 9.30 -6.29 6.19
CA THR A 6 9.74 -7.31 5.22
C THR A 6 9.33 -8.72 5.66
N GLY A 7 9.46 -9.70 4.76
CA GLY A 7 9.09 -11.10 5.03
C GLY A 7 8.55 -11.84 3.80
N GLY A 8 8.34 -13.15 3.94
CA GLY A 8 7.96 -14.05 2.85
C GLY A 8 6.59 -13.78 2.20
N SER A 9 6.32 -14.42 1.07
CA SER A 9 5.03 -14.27 0.37
C SER A 9 3.85 -14.70 1.26
N LYS A 10 2.75 -13.94 1.22
CA LYS A 10 1.49 -14.23 1.94
C LYS A 10 1.61 -14.39 3.47
N CYS A 11 2.67 -13.88 4.11
CA CYS A 11 2.88 -14.01 5.56
C CYS A 11 2.20 -12.92 6.42
N GLY A 12 1.30 -12.10 5.85
CA GLY A 12 0.53 -11.10 6.59
C GLY A 12 1.18 -9.72 6.77
N LYS A 13 2.24 -9.39 6.02
CA LYS A 13 2.94 -8.10 6.11
C LYS A 13 2.04 -6.89 5.91
N SER A 14 1.21 -6.91 4.88
CA SER A 14 0.28 -5.83 4.52
C SER A 14 -0.62 -5.51 5.71
N GLY A 15 -1.22 -6.54 6.30
CA GLY A 15 -2.06 -6.39 7.49
C GLY A 15 -1.33 -5.88 8.72
N TYR A 16 -0.06 -6.26 8.90
CA TYR A 16 0.77 -5.72 9.98
C TYR A 16 1.14 -4.24 9.75
N ALA A 17 1.51 -3.89 8.52
CA ALA A 17 1.87 -2.53 8.13
C ALA A 17 0.68 -1.56 8.22
N GLU A 18 -0.50 -2.01 7.83
CA GLU A 18 -1.75 -1.25 8.01
C GLU A 18 -2.02 -0.99 9.50
N LYS A 19 -1.88 -2.00 10.36
CA LYS A 19 -2.10 -1.88 11.81
C LYS A 19 -1.16 -0.89 12.49
N ILE A 20 0.06 -0.74 12.00
CA ILE A 20 1.00 0.27 12.50
C ILE A 20 0.41 1.68 12.35
N LEU A 21 -0.48 1.89 11.36
CA LEU A 21 -1.12 3.16 11.06
C LEU A 21 -2.56 3.27 11.59
N ASP A 22 -3.06 2.29 12.35
CA ASP A 22 -4.44 2.31 12.87
C ASP A 22 -4.66 3.47 13.84
N SER A 23 -3.66 3.84 14.64
CA SER A 23 -3.73 4.95 15.59
C SER A 23 -3.42 6.31 14.97
N PHE A 24 -3.09 6.37 13.68
CA PHE A 24 -2.82 7.64 13.02
C PHE A 24 -4.13 8.38 12.74
N GLU A 25 -4.32 9.50 13.44
CA GLU A 25 -5.44 10.41 13.24
C GLU A 25 -5.11 11.39 12.10
N GLY A 26 -5.54 11.07 10.88
CA GLY A 26 -5.32 11.90 9.71
C GLY A 26 -5.53 11.16 8.39
N GLN A 27 -5.16 11.80 7.29
CA GLN A 27 -5.25 11.19 5.96
C GLN A 27 -4.20 10.08 5.83
N LYS A 28 -4.65 8.88 5.44
CA LYS A 28 -3.77 7.73 5.19
C LYS A 28 -3.77 7.42 3.70
N LEU A 29 -2.61 7.45 3.08
CA LEU A 29 -2.43 7.07 1.69
C LEU A 29 -1.83 5.67 1.61
N TYR A 30 -2.39 4.85 0.74
CA TYR A 30 -1.86 3.54 0.37
C TYR A 30 -1.38 3.62 -1.06
N ILE A 31 -0.05 3.67 -1.25
CA ILE A 31 0.57 3.66 -2.58
C ILE A 31 0.84 2.20 -2.94
N ALA A 32 0.07 1.68 -3.89
CA ALA A 32 0.23 0.33 -4.39
C ALA A 32 1.07 0.35 -5.67
N ALA A 33 2.27 -0.22 -5.57
CA ALA A 33 3.28 -0.23 -6.61
C ALA A 33 3.42 -1.59 -7.31
N MET A 34 2.38 -2.43 -7.28
CA MET A 34 2.41 -3.73 -7.96
C MET A 34 2.39 -3.53 -9.48
N ILE A 35 3.28 -4.25 -10.21
CA ILE A 35 3.30 -4.27 -11.67
C ILE A 35 1.98 -4.87 -12.20
N PRO A 36 1.19 -4.15 -13.01
CA PRO A 36 -0.05 -4.65 -13.57
C PRO A 36 0.21 -5.41 -14.89
N TYR A 37 1.05 -6.46 -14.86
CA TYR A 37 1.40 -7.23 -16.06
C TYR A 37 1.01 -8.70 -15.92
N GLY A 38 0.13 -9.16 -16.82
CA GLY A 38 -0.38 -10.52 -16.86
C GLY A 38 -1.61 -10.76 -15.98
N GLU A 39 -2.38 -11.80 -16.31
CA GLU A 39 -3.65 -12.10 -15.62
C GLU A 39 -3.51 -12.34 -14.12
N GLU A 40 -2.39 -12.95 -13.69
CA GLU A 40 -2.14 -13.20 -12.28
C GLU A 40 -1.99 -11.90 -11.49
N ALA A 41 -1.31 -10.91 -12.08
CA ALA A 41 -1.13 -9.60 -11.47
C ALA A 41 -2.46 -8.85 -11.38
N GLU A 42 -3.27 -8.87 -12.44
CA GLU A 42 -4.60 -8.25 -12.44
C GLU A 42 -5.51 -8.86 -11.36
N LYS A 43 -5.56 -10.20 -11.27
CA LYS A 43 -6.32 -10.92 -10.23
C LYS A 43 -5.82 -10.58 -8.82
N ALA A 44 -4.50 -10.45 -8.65
CA ALA A 44 -3.90 -10.07 -7.37
C ALA A 44 -4.22 -8.62 -6.97
N ILE A 45 -4.13 -7.68 -7.91
CA ILE A 45 -4.47 -6.27 -7.69
C ILE A 45 -5.93 -6.14 -7.28
N GLU A 46 -6.84 -6.82 -7.97
CA GLU A 46 -8.27 -6.78 -7.65
C GLU A 46 -8.54 -7.34 -6.25
N ARG A 47 -7.95 -8.49 -5.91
CA ARG A 47 -8.01 -9.03 -4.55
C ARG A 47 -7.45 -8.05 -3.51
N HIS A 48 -6.35 -7.37 -3.80
CA HIS A 48 -5.78 -6.37 -2.88
C HIS A 48 -6.71 -5.17 -2.74
N ARG A 49 -7.38 -4.71 -3.81
CA ARG A 49 -8.35 -3.60 -3.72
C ARG A 49 -9.47 -3.96 -2.74
N GLU A 50 -10.05 -5.14 -2.88
CA GLU A 50 -11.06 -5.64 -1.94
C GLU A 50 -10.53 -5.70 -0.50
N MET A 51 -9.31 -6.18 -0.30
CA MET A 51 -8.69 -6.25 1.03
C MET A 51 -8.44 -4.89 1.67
N ARG A 52 -8.24 -3.84 0.87
CA ARG A 52 -7.98 -2.47 1.33
C ARG A 52 -9.27 -1.68 1.61
N LYS A 53 -10.42 -2.14 1.09
CA LYS A 53 -11.71 -1.49 1.33
C LYS A 53 -11.97 -1.31 2.82
N ASN A 54 -12.53 -0.16 3.18
CA ASN A 54 -12.97 0.18 4.54
C ASN A 54 -11.86 0.23 5.60
N LYS A 55 -10.57 0.30 5.22
CA LYS A 55 -9.45 0.50 6.16
C LYS A 55 -9.10 1.97 6.42
N GLY A 56 -9.85 2.90 5.80
CA GLY A 56 -9.64 4.34 5.93
C GLY A 56 -8.40 4.84 5.21
N PHE A 57 -7.92 4.10 4.20
CA PHE A 57 -6.87 4.55 3.30
C PHE A 57 -7.48 5.08 1.99
N GLU A 58 -6.91 6.16 1.49
CA GLU A 58 -7.00 6.54 0.08
C GLU A 58 -5.96 5.75 -0.71
N THR A 59 -6.39 5.02 -1.74
CA THR A 59 -5.50 4.16 -2.51
C THR A 59 -5.04 4.85 -3.80
N VAL A 60 -3.73 4.88 -4.02
CA VAL A 60 -3.09 5.32 -5.26
C VAL A 60 -2.40 4.12 -5.90
N GLU A 61 -2.91 3.67 -7.04
CA GLU A 61 -2.29 2.60 -7.83
C GLU A 61 -1.24 3.25 -8.76
N LYS A 62 0.05 3.10 -8.43
CA LYS A 62 1.15 3.67 -9.22
C LYS A 62 2.41 2.82 -9.10
N TYR A 63 2.73 2.10 -10.18
CA TYR A 63 3.87 1.18 -10.26
C TYR A 63 5.22 1.90 -10.43
N THR A 64 5.31 2.93 -11.28
CA THR A 64 6.53 3.73 -11.54
C THR A 64 6.31 5.19 -11.19
N ASP A 65 7.39 5.98 -11.16
CA ASP A 65 7.31 7.44 -11.01
C ASP A 65 6.56 7.87 -9.73
N ILE A 66 6.81 7.10 -8.65
CA ILE A 66 6.20 7.28 -7.31
C ILE A 66 6.54 8.65 -6.74
N ASP A 67 7.68 9.23 -7.15
CA ASP A 67 8.15 10.56 -6.77
C ASP A 67 7.24 11.70 -7.27
N GLU A 68 6.40 11.47 -8.27
CA GLU A 68 5.41 12.46 -8.72
C GLU A 68 4.15 12.50 -7.82
N ILE A 69 4.00 11.58 -6.86
CA ILE A 69 2.85 11.56 -5.96
C ILE A 69 2.94 12.72 -4.97
N ILE A 70 1.96 13.61 -5.03
CA ILE A 70 1.86 14.74 -4.12
C ILE A 70 1.31 14.26 -2.78
N LEU A 71 2.12 14.38 -1.73
CA LEU A 71 1.72 14.01 -0.38
C LEU A 71 1.06 15.20 0.34
N PRO A 72 -0.16 15.02 0.89
CA PRO A 72 -0.77 16.00 1.76
C PRO A 72 0.10 16.29 3.00
N LYS A 73 0.01 17.50 3.54
CA LYS A 73 0.63 17.80 4.83
C LYS A 73 0.00 16.94 5.93
N ASN A 74 0.83 16.43 6.84
CA ASN A 74 0.40 15.61 7.97
C ASN A 74 -0.41 14.37 7.54
N CYS A 75 0.09 13.62 6.56
CA CYS A 75 -0.47 12.32 6.18
C CYS A 75 0.44 11.17 6.64
N ALA A 76 -0.14 9.97 6.74
CA ALA A 76 0.60 8.72 6.82
C ALA A 76 0.59 8.04 5.46
N VAL A 77 1.71 7.44 5.09
CA VAL A 77 1.87 6.76 3.80
C VAL A 77 2.29 5.33 4.03
N LEU A 78 1.54 4.40 3.43
CA LEU A 78 1.93 3.01 3.28
C LEU A 78 2.28 2.77 1.82
N LEU A 79 3.57 2.63 1.52
CA LEU A 79 4.04 2.22 0.20
C LEU A 79 4.17 0.69 0.19
N GLU A 80 3.40 0.02 -0.65
CA GLU A 80 3.37 -1.44 -0.74
C GLU A 80 3.59 -1.97 -2.16
N CYS A 81 4.26 -3.13 -2.18
CA CYS A 81 4.77 -3.94 -3.27
C CYS A 81 6.01 -3.39 -3.99
N MET A 82 6.97 -2.94 -3.17
CA MET A 82 8.38 -2.91 -3.56
C MET A 82 8.88 -4.36 -3.72
N GLY A 83 9.08 -4.83 -4.96
CA GLY A 83 9.88 -6.03 -5.22
C GLY A 83 11.36 -5.77 -4.94
N ASN A 84 12.17 -6.83 -4.88
CA ASN A 84 13.62 -6.71 -5.04
C ASN A 84 13.96 -6.56 -6.53
#